data_AF-A0A931ZWB0-F1
#
_entry.id   AF-A0A931ZWB0-F1
#
_cell.length_a   1.000
_cell.length_b   1.000
_cell.length_c   1.000
_cell.angle_alpha   90.00
_cell.angle_beta   90.00
_cell.angle_gamma   90.00
#
_symmetry.space_group_name_H-M   'P 1'
#
loop_
_entity.id
_entity.type
_entity.pdbx_description
1 polymer ?
#
loop_
_entity_poly.entity_id
_entity_poly.type
_entity_poly.pdbx_seq_one_letter_code
_entity_poly.pdbx_strand_id
1 'polypeptide(L)' 'MTGEIRITLPDGSVRALPAGATARAVAESIGVPLARDAVAAKVNGEIWDLSRPIHQDAAVEILT' A
#
# COMPACT_ATOMS: atom_id res chain seq x y z
N MET A 1 13.08 6.28 -15.51
CA MET A 1 13.50 5.18 -14.61
C MET A 1 12.37 4.97 -13.61
N THR A 2 11.39 4.14 -13.95
CA THR A 2 10.33 3.73 -13.01
C THR A 2 10.95 2.71 -12.06
N GLY A 3 11.36 3.15 -10.88
CA GLY A 3 11.72 2.21 -9.81
C GLY A 3 10.49 1.41 -9.40
N GLU A 4 10.66 0.15 -9.01
CA GLU A 4 9.62 -0.64 -8.36
C GLU A 4 9.91 -0.67 -6.86
N ILE A 5 8.85 -0.68 -6.05
CA ILE A 5 8.88 -0.84 -4.61
C ILE A 5 8.21 -2.16 -4.24
N ARG A 6 8.71 -2.78 -3.18
CA ARG A 6 8.12 -3.98 -2.59
C ARG A 6 7.26 -3.60 -1.41
N ILE A 7 5.97 -3.89 -1.52
CA ILE A 7 5.00 -3.72 -0.46
C ILE A 7 4.73 -5.05 0.21
N THR A 8 5.05 -5.15 1.50
CA THR A 8 4.75 -6.32 2.31
C THR A 8 3.41 -6.13 3.00
N LEU A 9 2.50 -7.09 2.82
CA LEU A 9 1.18 -7.11 3.44
C LEU A 9 1.21 -7.91 4.76
N PRO A 10 0.25 -7.69 5.67
CA PRO A 10 0.21 -8.38 6.97
C PRO A 10 -0.01 -9.89 6.86
N ASP A 11 -0.48 -10.39 5.71
CA ASP A 11 -0.59 -11.82 5.39
C ASP A 11 0.77 -12.46 5.01
N GLY A 12 1.84 -11.66 4.94
CA GLY A 12 3.18 -12.08 4.49
C GLY A 12 3.37 -12.01 2.98
N SER A 13 2.34 -11.64 2.21
CA SER A 13 2.45 -11.47 0.75
C SER A 13 3.28 -10.24 0.42
N VAL A 14 4.11 -10.34 -0.62
CA VAL A 14 4.88 -9.21 -1.15
C VAL A 14 4.37 -8.85 -2.54
N ARG A 15 4.01 -7.58 -2.73
CA ARG A 15 3.52 -7.03 -4.00
C ARG A 15 4.54 -6.05 -4.57
N ALA A 16 4.87 -6.19 -5.85
CA ALA A 16 5.68 -5.21 -6.56
C ALA A 16 4.77 -4.14 -7.16
N LEU A 17 5.04 -2.88 -6.82
CA LEU A 17 4.31 -1.71 -7.30
C LEU A 17 5.29 -0.66 -7.81
N PRO A 18 4.87 0.23 -8.72
CA PRO A 18 5.73 1.33 -9.16
C PRO A 18 6.05 2.27 -7.98
N ALA A 19 7.28 2.78 -7.93
CA ALA A 19 7.68 3.79 -6.98
C ALA A 19 6.81 5.04 -7.13
N GLY A 20 6.27 5.53 -6.02
CA GLY A 20 5.23 6.55 -5.98
C GLY A 20 3.81 5.97 -5.90
N ALA A 21 3.64 4.64 -5.87
CA ALA A 21 2.34 4.02 -5.61
C ALA A 21 1.80 4.45 -4.24
N THR A 22 0.49 4.59 -4.17
CA THR A 22 -0.19 5.03 -2.95
C THR A 22 -0.74 3.83 -2.19
N ALA A 23 -1.04 4.01 -0.90
CA ALA A 23 -1.71 2.98 -0.12
C ALA A 23 -3.07 2.57 -0.73
N ARG A 24 -3.76 3.50 -1.40
CA ARG A 24 -4.95 3.18 -2.20
C ARG A 24 -4.63 2.20 -3.33
N ALA A 25 -3.56 2.43 -4.10
CA ALA A 25 -3.15 1.53 -5.18
C ALA A 25 -2.78 0.14 -4.63
N VAL A 26 -2.19 0.07 -3.44
CA VAL A 26 -1.97 -1.20 -2.72
C VAL A 26 -3.30 -1.89 -2.44
N ALA A 27 -4.29 -1.20 -1.87
CA ALA A 27 -5.61 -1.76 -1.60
C ALA A 27 -6.31 -2.23 -2.89
N GLU A 28 -6.22 -1.46 -3.98
CA GLU A 28 -6.78 -1.81 -5.30
C GLU A 28 -6.11 -3.06 -5.88
N SER A 29 -4.81 -3.25 -5.64
CA SER A 29 -4.07 -4.45 -6.05
C SER A 29 -4.48 -5.72 -5.29
N ILE A 30 -5.08 -5.57 -4.09
CA ILE A 30 -5.63 -6.67 -3.30
C ILE A 30 -7.06 -6.96 -3.75
N GLY A 31 -7.88 -5.93 -3.93
CA GLY A 31 -9.22 -6.05 -4.48
C GLY A 31 -10.05 -4.78 -4.36
N VAL A 32 -10.98 -4.60 -5.31
CA VAL A 32 -11.88 -3.44 -5.35
C VAL A 32 -12.71 -3.24 -4.06
N PRO A 33 -13.25 -4.29 -3.40
CA PRO A 33 -13.97 -4.11 -2.14
C PRO A 33 -13.09 -3.53 -1.03
N LEU A 34 -11.84 -4.02 -0.90
CA LEU A 34 -10.91 -3.55 0.11
C LEU A 34 -10.51 -2.08 -0.13
N ALA A 35 -10.25 -1.72 -1.38
CA ALA A 35 -9.94 -0.33 -1.74
C ALA A 35 -11.10 0.64 -1.48
N ARG A 36 -12.33 0.16 -1.63
CA ARG A 36 -13.53 0.97 -1.36
C ARG A 36 -13.73 1.18 0.14
N ASP A 37 -13.52 0.14 0.92
CA ASP A 37 -13.75 0.17 2.36
C ASP A 37 -12.53 0.74 3.12
N ALA A 38 -11.38 0.91 2.46
CA ALA A 38 -10.18 1.50 3.07
C ALA A 38 -10.42 2.94 3.54
N VAL A 39 -10.07 3.21 4.81
CA VAL A 39 -10.12 4.53 5.46
C VAL A 39 -8.71 5.10 5.63
N ALA A 40 -7.75 4.26 6.02
CA ALA A 40 -6.36 4.65 6.21
C ALA A 40 -5.44 3.47 5.88
N ALA A 41 -4.13 3.70 5.90
CA ALA A 41 -3.17 2.62 5.84
C ALA A 41 -2.07 2.82 6.86
N LYS A 42 -1.58 1.74 7.43
CA LYS A 42 -0.42 1.74 8.31
C LYS A 42 0.80 1.33 7.49
N VAL A 43 1.72 2.26 7.30
CA VAL A 43 2.95 2.10 6.53
C VAL A 43 4.13 2.05 7.50
N ASN A 44 4.87 0.94 7.53
CA ASN A 44 6.00 0.72 8.44
C ASN A 44 5.69 1.00 9.93
N GLY A 45 4.44 0.81 10.35
CA GLY A 45 4.01 1.05 11.72
C GLY A 45 3.31 2.40 11.95
N GLU A 46 3.35 3.32 10.99
CA GLU A 46 2.76 4.66 11.11
C GLU A 46 1.47 4.79 10.30
N ILE A 47 0.47 5.52 10.80
CA ILE A 47 -0.78 5.78 10.08
C ILE A 47 -0.56 6.84 9.01
N TRP A 48 -0.88 6.50 7.76
CA TRP A 48 -0.73 7.30 6.56
C TRP A 48 -2.05 7.41 5.81
N ASP A 49 -2.22 8.54 5.12
CA ASP A 49 -3.32 8.74 4.18
C ASP A 49 -3.21 7.81 2.97
N LEU A 50 -4.37 7.40 2.46
CA LEU A 50 -4.47 6.52 1.30
C LEU A 50 -3.90 7.11 0.01
N SER A 51 -3.86 8.44 -0.10
CA SER A 51 -3.35 9.19 -1.25
C SER A 51 -1.85 9.50 -1.16
N ARG A 52 -1.21 9.22 -0.03
CA ARG A 52 0.21 9.51 0.18
C ARG A 52 1.08 8.57 -0.67
N PRO A 53 2.03 9.08 -1.47
CA PRO A 53 2.89 8.26 -2.31
C PRO A 53 3.98 7.58 -1.47
N ILE A 54 4.25 6.32 -1.80
CA ILE A 54 5.28 5.48 -1.20
C ILE A 54 6.41 5.36 -2.23
N HIS A 55 7.63 5.76 -1.85
CA HIS A 55 8.78 5.78 -2.76
C HIS A 55 9.83 4.70 -2.45
N GLN A 56 9.60 3.90 -1.41
CA GLN A 56 10.52 2.87 -0.92
C GLN A 56 9.76 1.63 -0.48
N ASP A 57 10.47 0.52 -0.33
CA ASP A 57 9.92 -0.72 0.19
C ASP A 57 9.31 -0.48 1.59
N ALA A 58 8.10 -0.97 1.79
CA ALA A 58 7.36 -0.72 3.03
C ALA A 58 6.38 -1.85 3.37
N ALA A 59 6.19 -2.09 4.66
CA ALA A 59 5.09 -2.91 5.15
C ALA A 59 3.81 -2.06 5.18
N VAL A 60 2.76 -2.49 4.49
CA VAL A 60 1.48 -1.78 4.38
C VAL A 60 0.36 -2.65 4.90
N GLU A 61 -0.38 -2.12 5.85
CA GLU A 61 -1.61 -2.70 6.38
C GLU A 61 -2.77 -1.74 6.06
N ILE A 62 -3.77 -2.21 5.31
CA ILE A 62 -4.94 -1.41 4.98
C ILE A 62 -5.91 -1.45 6.15
N LEU A 63 -6.31 -0.26 6.61
CA LEU A 63 -7.30 -0.08 7.66
C LEU A 63 -8.63 0.28 6.98
N THR A 64 -9.59 -0.64 7.01
CA THR A 64 -10.97 -0.44 6.55
C THR A 64 -11.89 -0.04 7.68
#